data_AF-A0AAN9VGP7-F1
#
_entry.id   AF-A0AAN9VGP7-F1
#
_cell.length_a   1.000
_cell.length_b   1.000
_cell.length_c   1.000
_cell.angle_alpha   90.00
_cell.angle_beta   90.00
_cell.angle_gamma   90.00
#
_symmetry.space_group_name_H-M   'P 1'
#
loop_
_entity.id
_entity.type
_entity.pdbx_description
1 polymer ?
#
loop_
_entity_poly.entity_id
_entity_poly.type
_entity_poly.pdbx_seq_one_letter_code
_entity_poly.pdbx_strand_id
1 'polypeptide(L)'
;MAEIDVIIQQFLMDYVLVVIYLGIALYVAKSLYPKTKKWIVWQQLHESERCYAEMTRYQRQELLAPLHRLISADIFLRNQGIIRIVDIGVMTGINIRYFPNSTHVVAVDTRYNLEYFFKPIATTLDHVRIKECVEYNHIDLKKIPDEYADAVVGSFVLCKAKDEATILKEIYRILAPNC
;
A
#
# COMPACT_ATOMS: atom_id res chain seq x y z
N MET A 1 60.10 -6.91 -29.95
CA MET A 1 59.45 -6.29 -28.77
C MET A 1 58.16 -5.62 -29.19
N ALA A 2 58.19 -4.58 -30.03
CA ALA A 2 56.99 -3.83 -30.45
C ALA A 2 55.82 -4.66 -31.02
N GLU A 3 56.07 -5.73 -31.78
CA GLU A 3 55.01 -6.54 -32.39
C GLU A 3 54.24 -7.38 -31.37
N ILE A 4 54.95 -7.91 -30.36
CA ILE A 4 54.34 -8.67 -29.25
C ILE A 4 53.52 -7.72 -28.37
N ASP A 5 54.02 -6.51 -28.13
CA ASP A 5 53.31 -5.48 -27.36
C ASP A 5 52.01 -5.05 -28.06
N VAL A 6 52.01 -4.93 -29.40
CA VAL A 6 50.81 -4.63 -30.20
C VAL A 6 49.79 -5.76 -30.11
N ILE A 7 50.21 -7.02 -30.23
CA ILE A 7 49.31 -8.18 -30.13
C ILE A 7 48.70 -8.27 -28.71
N ILE A 8 49.51 -8.07 -27.68
CA ILE A 8 49.05 -8.07 -26.28
C ILE A 8 48.08 -6.91 -26.05
N GLN A 9 48.36 -5.73 -26.58
CA GLN A 9 47.49 -4.56 -26.45
C GLN A 9 46.15 -4.78 -27.15
N GLN A 10 46.14 -5.37 -28.36
CA GLN A 10 44.91 -5.70 -29.07
C GLN A 10 44.10 -6.75 -28.32
N PHE A 11 44.74 -7.80 -27.82
CA PHE A 11 44.08 -8.81 -27.00
C PHE A 11 43.51 -8.23 -25.69
N LEU A 12 44.24 -7.36 -25.02
CA LEU A 12 43.75 -6.68 -23.82
C LEU A 12 42.54 -5.80 -24.15
N MET A 13 42.59 -5.02 -25.22
CA MET A 13 41.49 -4.14 -25.62
C MET A 13 40.25 -4.95 -26.07
N ASP A 14 40.43 -6.03 -26.82
CA ASP A 14 39.31 -6.82 -27.35
C ASP A 14 38.63 -7.68 -26.29
N TYR A 15 39.39 -8.23 -25.33
CA TYR A 15 38.82 -9.16 -24.35
C TYR A 15 38.58 -8.52 -22.98
N VAL A 16 39.49 -7.70 -22.46
CA VAL A 16 39.34 -7.09 -21.12
C VAL A 16 38.24 -6.03 -21.14
N LEU A 17 38.18 -5.18 -22.18
CA LEU A 17 37.10 -4.20 -22.28
C LEU A 17 35.74 -4.86 -22.43
N VAL A 18 35.64 -5.92 -23.24
CA VAL A 18 34.36 -6.67 -23.39
C VAL A 18 33.90 -7.25 -22.06
N VAL A 19 34.81 -7.84 -21.27
CA VAL A 19 34.48 -8.35 -19.92
C VAL A 19 34.06 -7.22 -18.97
N ILE A 20 34.72 -6.06 -19.03
CA ILE A 20 34.34 -4.88 -18.24
C ILE A 20 32.96 -4.37 -18.63
N TYR A 21 32.67 -4.23 -19.93
CA TYR A 21 31.36 -3.80 -20.42
C TYR A 21 30.25 -4.79 -20.05
N LEU A 22 30.51 -6.10 -20.15
CA LEU A 22 29.59 -7.14 -19.68
C LEU A 22 29.35 -7.05 -18.17
N GLY A 23 30.40 -6.84 -17.38
CA GLY A 23 30.29 -6.66 -15.93
C GLY A 23 29.46 -5.43 -15.56
N ILE A 24 29.68 -4.29 -16.24
CA ILE A 24 28.91 -3.07 -16.06
C ILE A 24 27.45 -3.30 -16.48
N ALA A 25 27.21 -3.94 -17.63
CA ALA A 25 25.86 -4.24 -18.11
C ALA A 25 25.09 -5.13 -17.13
N LEU A 26 25.72 -6.18 -16.59
CA LEU A 26 25.13 -7.05 -15.57
C LEU A 26 24.88 -6.32 -14.25
N TYR A 27 25.80 -5.45 -13.82
CA TYR A 27 25.63 -4.63 -12.62
C TYR A 27 24.47 -3.64 -12.77
N VAL A 28 24.39 -2.94 -13.91
CA VAL A 28 23.31 -2.02 -14.25
C VAL A 28 21.99 -2.78 -14.35
N ALA A 29 21.93 -3.92 -15.05
CA ALA A 29 20.75 -4.76 -15.13
C ALA A 29 20.28 -5.23 -13.75
N LYS A 30 21.19 -5.68 -12.88
CA LYS A 30 20.88 -6.07 -11.50
C LYS A 30 20.38 -4.89 -10.65
N SER A 31 20.89 -3.68 -10.90
CA SER A 31 20.47 -2.45 -10.22
C SER A 31 19.09 -1.96 -10.68
N LEU A 32 18.77 -2.09 -11.97
CA LEU A 32 17.46 -1.72 -12.52
C LEU A 32 16.39 -2.80 -12.27
N TYR A 33 16.76 -4.08 -12.25
CA TYR A 33 15.86 -5.22 -12.05
C TYR A 33 14.89 -5.08 -10.86
N PRO A 34 15.31 -4.71 -9.63
CA PRO A 34 14.37 -4.57 -8.52
C PRO A 34 13.38 -3.42 -8.72
N LYS A 35 13.78 -2.34 -9.41
CA LYS A 35 12.89 -1.20 -9.68
C LYS A 35 11.87 -1.54 -10.76
N THR A 36 12.32 -2.14 -11.87
CA THR A 36 11.43 -2.54 -12.96
C THR A 36 10.49 -3.66 -12.54
N LYS A 37 10.96 -4.66 -11.77
CA LYS A 37 10.12 -5.71 -11.20
C LYS A 37 9.02 -5.15 -10.29
N LYS A 38 9.37 -4.22 -9.38
CA LYS A 38 8.38 -3.56 -8.50
C LYS A 38 7.33 -2.80 -9.30
N TRP A 39 7.74 -2.06 -10.34
CA TRP A 39 6.83 -1.30 -11.18
C TRP A 39 5.90 -2.18 -12.01
N ILE A 40 6.41 -3.26 -12.63
CA ILE A 40 5.61 -4.21 -13.41
C ILE A 40 4.58 -4.91 -12.51
N VAL A 41 5.02 -5.43 -11.36
CA VAL A 41 4.12 -6.06 -10.38
C VAL A 41 3.06 -5.07 -9.90
N TRP A 42 3.44 -3.81 -9.67
CA TRP A 42 2.48 -2.77 -9.31
C TRP A 42 1.46 -2.51 -10.41
N GLN A 43 1.89 -2.32 -11.67
CA GLN A 43 0.95 -2.09 -12.77
C GLN A 43 -0.04 -3.24 -12.91
N GLN A 44 0.44 -4.48 -12.88
CA GLN A 44 -0.42 -5.65 -13.02
C GLN A 44 -1.40 -5.79 -11.85
N LEU A 45 -0.95 -5.55 -10.62
CA LEU A 45 -1.84 -5.53 -9.45
C LEU A 45 -2.86 -4.40 -9.56
N HIS A 46 -2.43 -3.20 -9.95
CA HIS A 46 -3.30 -2.05 -10.09
C HIS A 46 -4.39 -2.25 -11.14
N GLU A 47 -4.06 -2.82 -12.31
CA GLU A 47 -5.06 -3.15 -13.33
C GLU A 47 -6.04 -4.21 -12.84
N SER A 48 -5.55 -5.30 -12.24
CA SER A 48 -6.42 -6.34 -11.71
C SER A 48 -7.39 -5.79 -10.65
N GLU A 49 -6.88 -5.00 -9.72
CA GLU A 49 -7.66 -4.38 -8.65
C GLU A 49 -8.66 -3.36 -9.21
N ARG A 50 -8.33 -2.60 -10.25
CA ARG A 50 -9.27 -1.70 -10.94
C ARG A 50 -10.41 -2.46 -11.61
N CYS A 51 -10.13 -3.59 -12.26
CA CYS A 51 -11.17 -4.42 -12.84
C CYS A 51 -12.09 -4.99 -11.74
N TYR A 52 -11.53 -5.55 -10.67
CA TYR A 52 -12.33 -6.00 -9.51
C TYR A 52 -13.09 -4.85 -8.85
N ALA A 53 -12.52 -3.66 -8.82
CA ALA A 53 -13.14 -2.46 -8.31
C ALA A 53 -14.41 -2.09 -9.06
N GLU A 54 -14.31 -2.08 -10.39
CA GLU A 54 -15.44 -1.72 -11.24
C GLU A 54 -16.53 -2.80 -11.18
N MET A 55 -16.13 -4.08 -11.21
CA MET A 55 -17.09 -5.19 -11.14
C MET A 55 -17.90 -5.21 -9.85
N THR A 56 -17.31 -4.82 -8.71
CA THR A 56 -18.02 -4.80 -7.42
C THR A 56 -18.31 -3.38 -6.93
N ARG A 57 -18.40 -2.41 -7.86
CA ARG A 57 -18.62 -1.00 -7.56
C ARG A 57 -19.89 -0.77 -6.76
N TYR A 58 -21.01 -1.35 -7.19
CA TYR A 58 -22.30 -1.21 -6.53
C TYR A 58 -22.29 -1.82 -5.14
N GLN A 59 -21.71 -3.01 -5.00
CA GLN A 59 -21.60 -3.69 -3.70
C GLN A 59 -20.74 -2.89 -2.72
N ARG A 60 -19.64 -2.30 -3.18
CA ARG A 60 -18.81 -1.42 -2.34
C ARG A 60 -19.55 -0.17 -1.92
N GLN A 61 -20.24 0.47 -2.86
CA GLN A 61 -21.01 1.68 -2.58
C GLN A 61 -22.10 1.41 -1.54
N GLU A 62 -22.86 0.33 -1.68
CA GLU A 62 -23.89 -0.08 -0.71
C GLU A 62 -23.29 -0.46 0.64
N LEU A 63 -22.22 -1.27 0.65
CA LEU A 63 -21.56 -1.72 1.87
C LEU A 63 -20.99 -0.56 2.70
N LEU A 64 -20.47 0.47 2.02
CA LEU A 64 -19.81 1.61 2.65
C LEU A 64 -20.74 2.82 2.81
N ALA A 65 -21.94 2.79 2.25
CA ALA A 65 -22.94 3.85 2.41
C ALA A 65 -23.21 4.23 3.89
N PRO A 66 -23.29 3.26 4.85
CA PRO A 66 -23.50 3.59 6.26
C PRO A 66 -22.46 4.53 6.87
N LEU A 67 -21.23 4.56 6.35
CA LEU A 67 -20.14 5.42 6.85
C LEU A 67 -20.51 6.91 6.81
N HIS A 68 -21.35 7.32 5.86
CA HIS A 68 -21.78 8.71 5.70
C HIS A 68 -22.70 9.21 6.82
N ARG A 69 -23.22 8.29 7.66
CA ARG A 69 -24.08 8.63 8.80
C ARG A 69 -23.34 8.58 10.13
N LEU A 70 -22.04 8.22 10.11
CA LEU A 70 -21.25 8.12 11.32
C LEU A 70 -20.91 9.49 11.88
N ILE A 71 -20.88 9.54 13.21
CA ILE A 71 -20.47 10.70 13.98
C ILE A 71 -19.32 10.22 14.87
N SER A 72 -18.21 10.96 14.90
CA SER A 72 -17.05 10.53 15.67
C SER A 72 -17.35 10.39 17.15
N ALA A 73 -16.80 9.37 17.78
CA ALA A 73 -16.81 9.20 19.22
C ALA A 73 -15.96 10.27 19.94
N ASP A 74 -14.94 10.80 19.25
CA ASP A 74 -14.11 11.89 19.75
C ASP A 74 -14.85 13.23 19.61
N ILE A 75 -15.02 13.94 20.73
CA ILE A 75 -15.79 15.18 20.77
C ILE A 75 -15.16 16.32 19.95
N PHE A 76 -13.83 16.37 19.85
CA PHE A 76 -13.13 17.39 19.08
C PHE A 76 -13.24 17.12 17.58
N LEU A 77 -13.16 15.86 17.16
CA LEU A 77 -13.34 15.46 15.76
C LEU A 77 -14.80 15.59 15.35
N ARG A 78 -15.73 15.20 16.22
CA ARG A 78 -17.17 15.40 16.05
C ARG A 78 -17.52 16.86 15.78
N ASN A 79 -16.98 17.79 16.56
CA ASN A 79 -17.22 19.23 16.39
C ASN A 79 -16.66 19.77 15.06
N GLN A 80 -15.70 19.08 14.45
CA GLN A 80 -15.13 19.41 13.14
C GLN A 80 -15.80 18.65 12.00
N GLY A 81 -16.77 17.77 12.28
CA GLY A 81 -17.37 16.89 11.29
C GLY A 81 -16.39 15.86 10.71
N ILE A 82 -15.34 15.50 11.46
CA ILE A 82 -14.31 14.54 11.05
C ILE A 82 -14.59 13.18 11.68
N ILE A 83 -14.42 12.11 10.92
CA ILE A 83 -14.41 10.73 11.44
C ILE A 83 -13.07 10.03 11.18
N ARG A 84 -12.73 9.06 12.02
CA ARG A 84 -11.53 8.22 11.89
C ARG A 84 -11.92 6.84 11.37
N ILE A 85 -11.35 6.46 10.23
CA ILE A 85 -11.53 5.15 9.62
C ILE A 85 -10.19 4.43 9.56
N VAL A 86 -10.19 3.15 9.95
CA VAL A 86 -9.06 2.25 9.72
C VAL A 86 -9.41 1.34 8.55
N ASP A 87 -8.66 1.43 7.44
CA ASP A 87 -8.85 0.57 6.26
C ASP A 87 -7.81 -0.55 6.25
N ILE A 88 -8.26 -1.77 6.54
CA ILE A 88 -7.45 -2.99 6.60
C ILE A 88 -7.45 -3.66 5.23
N GLY A 89 -6.27 -4.01 4.73
CA GLY A 89 -6.10 -4.54 3.38
C GLY A 89 -6.37 -3.46 2.33
N VAL A 90 -5.91 -2.24 2.59
CA VAL A 90 -6.19 -1.03 1.80
C VAL A 90 -5.79 -1.17 0.34
N MET A 91 -4.72 -1.92 0.06
CA MET A 91 -4.24 -2.25 -1.26
C MET A 91 -3.98 -0.99 -2.11
N THR A 92 -4.65 -0.81 -3.25
CA THR A 92 -4.59 0.43 -4.05
C THR A 92 -5.53 1.55 -3.57
N GLY A 93 -6.06 1.47 -2.35
CA GLY A 93 -6.92 2.51 -1.77
C GLY A 93 -8.28 2.66 -2.43
N ILE A 94 -8.78 1.60 -3.06
CA ILE A 94 -10.01 1.67 -3.85
C ILE A 94 -11.23 2.04 -3.00
N ASN A 95 -11.26 1.67 -1.73
CA ASN A 95 -12.38 1.92 -0.82
C ASN A 95 -12.50 3.42 -0.47
N ILE A 96 -11.41 4.17 -0.50
CA ILE A 96 -11.34 5.55 -0.01
C ILE A 96 -12.26 6.49 -0.80
N ARG A 97 -12.48 6.21 -2.09
CA ARG A 97 -13.40 7.00 -2.93
C ARG A 97 -14.86 6.95 -2.46
N TYR A 98 -15.20 6.01 -1.57
CA TYR A 98 -16.53 5.84 -1.00
C TYR A 98 -16.61 6.32 0.45
N PHE A 99 -15.52 6.84 1.01
CA PHE A 99 -15.54 7.39 2.36
C PHE A 99 -16.17 8.78 2.34
N PRO A 100 -16.83 9.19 3.44
CA PRO A 100 -17.42 10.51 3.51
C PRO A 100 -16.35 11.60 3.47
N ASN A 101 -16.80 12.82 3.18
CA ASN A 101 -15.94 13.99 3.26
C ASN A 101 -15.41 14.18 4.69
N SER A 102 -14.23 14.79 4.80
CA SER A 102 -13.58 15.06 6.10
C SER A 102 -13.25 13.79 6.86
N THR A 103 -12.70 12.78 6.19
CA THR A 103 -12.28 11.53 6.85
C THR A 103 -10.78 11.52 7.15
N HIS A 104 -10.40 11.10 8.35
CA HIS A 104 -9.05 10.70 8.68
C HIS A 104 -8.90 9.19 8.48
N VAL A 105 -7.99 8.77 7.59
CA VAL A 105 -7.75 7.35 7.30
C VAL A 105 -6.41 6.90 7.85
N VAL A 106 -6.43 5.78 8.57
CA VAL A 106 -5.24 4.98 8.86
C VAL A 106 -5.28 3.76 7.95
N ALA A 107 -4.28 3.66 7.08
CA ALA A 107 -4.20 2.62 6.06
C ALA A 107 -3.33 1.46 6.56
N VAL A 108 -3.82 0.24 6.46
CA VAL A 108 -3.17 -0.95 7.02
C VAL A 108 -3.03 -2.03 5.94
N ASP A 109 -1.81 -2.49 5.63
CA ASP A 109 -1.58 -3.53 4.62
C ASP A 109 -0.30 -4.35 4.85
N THR A 110 -0.33 -5.62 4.45
CA THR A 110 0.79 -6.56 4.41
C THR A 110 1.91 -6.21 3.42
N ARG A 111 1.65 -5.30 2.46
CA ARG A 111 2.58 -5.03 1.36
C ARG A 111 3.71 -4.09 1.75
N TYR A 112 4.94 -4.52 1.49
CA TYR A 112 6.14 -3.66 1.56
C TYR A 112 5.99 -2.40 0.69
N ASN A 113 6.36 -1.24 1.23
CA ASN A 113 6.28 0.08 0.57
C ASN A 113 4.85 0.60 0.33
N LEU A 114 3.92 0.35 1.27
CA LEU A 114 2.58 0.92 1.27
C LEU A 114 2.59 2.43 0.95
N GLU A 115 3.50 3.18 1.57
CA GLU A 115 3.62 4.63 1.34
C GLU A 115 3.88 4.99 -0.13
N TYR A 116 4.72 4.23 -0.85
CA TYR A 116 5.04 4.49 -2.25
C TYR A 116 3.79 4.39 -3.16
N PHE A 117 2.91 3.44 -2.86
CA PHE A 117 1.70 3.20 -3.66
C PHE A 117 0.54 4.10 -3.24
N PHE A 118 0.50 4.47 -1.97
CA PHE A 118 -0.66 5.11 -1.37
C PHE A 118 -0.58 6.64 -1.37
N LYS A 119 0.64 7.19 -1.29
CA LYS A 119 0.88 8.64 -1.29
C LYS A 119 0.35 9.38 -2.53
N PRO A 120 0.45 8.85 -3.77
CA PRO A 120 -0.15 9.49 -4.93
C PRO A 120 -1.69 9.56 -4.86
N ILE A 121 -2.34 8.54 -4.29
CA ILE A 121 -3.80 8.50 -4.11
C ILE A 121 -4.21 9.52 -3.05
N ALA A 122 -3.45 9.60 -1.96
CA ALA A 122 -3.64 10.58 -0.90
C ALA A 122 -3.66 12.01 -1.42
N THR A 123 -2.76 12.33 -2.35
CA THR A 123 -2.68 13.67 -2.94
C THR A 123 -3.81 14.00 -3.92
N THR A 124 -4.58 12.99 -4.37
CA THR A 124 -5.69 13.19 -5.31
C THR A 124 -7.07 13.27 -4.65
N LEU A 125 -7.18 12.93 -3.36
CA LEU A 125 -8.44 12.87 -2.64
C LEU A 125 -8.48 13.95 -1.55
N ASP A 126 -8.82 15.18 -1.93
CA ASP A 126 -8.83 16.34 -1.02
C ASP A 126 -9.75 16.18 0.21
N HIS A 127 -10.75 15.28 0.11
CA HIS A 127 -11.72 15.02 1.16
C HIS A 127 -11.26 13.99 2.20
N VAL A 128 -10.11 13.35 2.00
CA VAL A 128 -9.54 12.36 2.93
C VAL A 128 -8.11 12.74 3.31
N ARG A 129 -7.82 12.76 4.62
CA ARG A 129 -6.45 12.89 5.11
C ARG A 129 -5.94 11.54 5.58
N ILE A 130 -4.88 11.07 4.94
CA ILE A 130 -4.19 9.87 5.37
C ILE A 130 -3.22 10.25 6.48
N LYS A 131 -3.43 9.67 7.66
CA LYS A 131 -2.67 9.99 8.88
C LYS A 131 -1.46 9.08 9.03
N GLU A 132 -1.62 7.80 8.74
CA GLU A 132 -0.59 6.80 8.95
C GLU A 132 -0.77 5.61 7.99
N CYS A 133 0.36 5.00 7.61
CA CYS A 133 0.44 3.76 6.86
C CYS A 133 1.12 2.71 7.75
N VAL A 134 0.38 1.68 8.16
CA VAL A 134 0.87 0.63 9.05
C VAL A 134 1.07 -0.66 8.24
N GLU A 135 2.31 -1.18 8.28
CA GLU A 135 2.59 -2.50 7.71
C GLU A 135 1.97 -3.58 8.60
N TYR A 136 1.02 -4.31 8.04
CA TYR A 136 0.28 -5.40 8.65
C TYR A 136 1.03 -6.71 8.42
N ASN A 137 2.10 -6.93 9.16
CA ASN A 137 2.65 -8.28 9.25
C ASN A 137 1.99 -8.97 10.44
N HIS A 138 1.15 -9.97 10.15
CA HIS A 138 0.59 -10.88 11.16
C HIS A 138 -0.26 -10.23 12.27
N ILE A 139 -1.40 -9.63 11.89
CA ILE A 139 -2.49 -9.28 12.81
C ILE A 139 -2.13 -8.20 13.86
N ASP A 140 -0.93 -7.64 13.83
CA ASP A 140 -0.53 -6.71 14.87
C ASP A 140 -0.99 -5.27 14.56
N LEU A 141 -2.19 -4.92 15.04
CA LEU A 141 -2.72 -3.55 15.02
C LEU A 141 -2.28 -2.75 16.25
N LYS A 142 -1.30 -3.19 17.05
CA LYS A 142 -0.87 -2.48 18.29
C LYS A 142 -0.37 -1.06 18.09
N LYS A 143 0.04 -0.70 16.86
CA LYS A 143 0.38 0.69 16.54
C LYS A 143 -0.83 1.62 16.59
N ILE A 144 -2.03 1.05 16.43
CA ILE A 144 -3.30 1.77 16.55
C ILE A 144 -3.77 1.66 18.00
N PRO A 145 -4.01 2.80 18.69
CA PRO A 145 -4.50 2.80 20.06
C PRO A 145 -5.86 2.10 20.22
N ASP A 146 -6.14 1.65 21.43
CA ASP A 146 -7.47 1.17 21.83
C ASP A 146 -8.50 2.30 21.64
N GLU A 147 -9.73 1.94 21.26
CA GLU A 147 -10.86 2.87 21.11
C GLU A 147 -10.59 4.07 20.18
N TYR A 148 -9.71 3.88 19.19
CA TYR A 148 -9.28 4.92 18.26
C TYR A 148 -10.21 5.14 17.07
N ALA A 149 -10.78 4.08 16.48
CA ALA A 149 -11.46 4.15 15.20
C ALA A 149 -12.97 4.33 15.37
N ASP A 150 -13.56 5.24 14.59
CA ASP A 150 -15.02 5.38 14.49
C ASP A 150 -15.61 4.30 13.56
N ALA A 151 -14.80 3.78 12.62
CA ALA A 151 -15.13 2.62 11.82
C ALA A 151 -13.88 1.86 11.38
N VAL A 152 -14.05 0.56 11.16
CA VAL A 152 -13.05 -0.30 10.54
C VAL A 152 -13.61 -0.85 9.24
N VAL A 153 -12.88 -0.66 8.15
CA VAL A 153 -13.21 -1.17 6.83
C VAL A 153 -12.22 -2.27 6.47
N GLY A 154 -12.71 -3.37 5.91
CA GLY A 154 -11.85 -4.46 5.44
C GLY A 154 -12.49 -5.20 4.28
N SER A 155 -11.85 -5.16 3.11
CA SER A 155 -12.31 -5.88 1.92
C SER A 155 -11.39 -7.08 1.63
N PHE A 156 -11.95 -8.29 1.64
CA PHE A 156 -11.18 -9.55 1.45
C PHE A 156 -10.05 -9.75 2.47
N VAL A 157 -10.26 -9.26 3.70
CA VAL A 157 -9.30 -9.36 4.82
C VAL A 157 -9.44 -10.68 5.54
N LEU A 158 -10.64 -10.98 6.05
CA LEU A 158 -10.88 -12.15 6.90
C LEU A 158 -10.63 -13.47 6.16
N CYS A 159 -10.97 -13.55 4.88
CA CYS A 159 -10.73 -14.75 4.07
C CYS A 159 -9.25 -15.08 3.82
N LYS A 160 -8.32 -14.17 4.14
CA LYS A 160 -6.87 -14.37 4.06
C LYS A 160 -6.22 -14.51 5.42
N ALA A 161 -7.00 -14.36 6.49
CA ALA A 161 -6.51 -14.44 7.85
C ALA A 161 -6.08 -15.88 8.18
N LYS A 162 -4.94 -16.02 8.87
CA LYS A 162 -4.57 -17.30 9.50
C LYS A 162 -5.35 -17.55 10.78
N ASP A 163 -5.73 -16.48 11.49
CA ASP A 163 -6.52 -16.50 12.71
C ASP A 163 -7.53 -15.35 12.67
N GLU A 164 -8.77 -15.66 12.28
CA GLU A 164 -9.86 -14.69 12.19
C GLU A 164 -10.23 -14.14 13.59
N ALA A 165 -10.14 -14.97 14.63
CA ALA A 165 -10.52 -14.59 15.98
C ALA A 165 -9.57 -13.54 16.55
N THR A 166 -8.26 -13.66 16.30
CA THR A 166 -7.31 -12.61 16.70
C THR A 166 -7.57 -11.30 15.96
N ILE A 167 -7.87 -11.34 14.66
CA ILE A 167 -8.17 -10.12 13.90
C ILE A 167 -9.42 -9.44 14.46
N LEU A 168 -10.49 -10.19 14.69
CA LEU A 168 -11.73 -9.64 15.22
C LEU A 168 -11.54 -9.04 16.61
N LYS A 169 -10.70 -9.65 17.46
CA LYS A 169 -10.32 -9.08 18.76
C LYS A 169 -9.58 -7.75 18.62
N GLU A 170 -8.64 -7.65 17.69
CA GLU A 170 -7.91 -6.41 17.44
C GLU A 170 -8.81 -5.34 16.84
N ILE A 171 -9.71 -5.71 15.91
CA ILE A 171 -10.74 -4.81 15.36
C ILE A 171 -11.62 -4.28 16.50
N TYR A 172 -12.07 -5.15 17.39
CA TYR A 172 -12.88 -4.76 18.54
C TYR A 172 -12.12 -3.82 19.49
N ARG A 173 -10.84 -4.12 19.78
CA ARG A 173 -9.98 -3.27 20.62
C ARG A 173 -9.85 -1.86 20.08
N ILE A 174 -9.66 -1.69 18.77
CA ILE A 174 -9.44 -0.37 18.17
C ILE A 174 -10.74 0.40 17.91
N LEU A 175 -11.91 -0.25 17.88
CA LEU A 175 -13.19 0.42 17.68
C LEU A 175 -13.57 1.21 18.93
N ALA A 176 -14.03 2.44 18.73
CA ALA A 176 -14.55 3.26 19.83
C ALA A 176 -15.84 2.63 20.43
N PRO A 177 -16.10 2.81 21.74
CA PRO A 177 -17.14 2.09 22.49
C PRO A 177 -18.59 2.41 22.12
N ASN A 178 -18.83 3.30 21.15
CA ASN A 178 -20.16 3.69 20.67
C ASN A 178 -20.37 3.42 19.16
N CYS A 179 -19.58 2.50 18.61
CA CYS A 179 -19.63 2.06 17.21
C CYS A 179 -20.40 0.74 17.04
#